data_AF-A0A7Y4HYA6-F1
#
_entry.id   AF-A0A7Y4HYA6-F1
#
_cell.length_a   1.000
_cell.length_b   1.000
_cell.length_c   1.000
_cell.angle_alpha   90.00
_cell.angle_beta   90.00
_cell.angle_gamma   90.00
#
_symmetry.space_group_name_H-M   'P 1'
#
loop_
_entity.id
_entity.type
_entity.pdbx_description
1 polymer ?
#
loop_
_entity_poly.entity_id
_entity_poly.type
_entity_poly.pdbx_seq_one_letter_code
_entity_poly.pdbx_strand_id
1 'polypeptide(L)'
;MTAQPSAPLPAPSPAELTALAAGHGLDLDPESLRFNEAGLDYRVVFATALDGEPWVLRLPRRPDVSAKLAEEALILDFLKPRLDVAVPDWRIKAADLIAYPLLPGTPGLTLDDAGQPVWHFDTSSEHYATSLGQLIAALHSVDVGDAAAAGVNVRTSAGVRDKWRADIALAKEHFTVADSLLTRWSRWIDDDSLWPDRTVLTHGELYPAHLLLGPDDGILSVLDWTTAAVGDPALDFMFQQVSAPPEAFTRTVDAYRDITGWDEPRLADRCAALMAAAPVGYATFALETGDPGHLAAASALLAGESGD
;
A
#
# COMPACT_ATOMS: atom_id res chain seq x y z
N MET A 1 22.27 -10.44 15.45
CA MET A 1 22.17 -11.71 14.69
C MET A 1 21.17 -11.43 13.59
N THR A 2 21.63 -10.91 12.46
CA THR A 2 20.76 -10.66 11.30
C THR A 2 20.36 -12.03 10.74
N ALA A 3 19.06 -12.29 10.66
CA ALA A 3 18.55 -13.47 9.99
C ALA A 3 19.07 -13.48 8.55
N GLN A 4 19.56 -14.62 8.05
CA GLN A 4 19.88 -14.74 6.63
C GLN A 4 18.60 -14.51 5.82
N PRO A 5 18.66 -13.75 4.71
CA PRO A 5 17.50 -13.56 3.85
C PRO A 5 17.00 -14.92 3.35
N SER A 6 15.70 -15.16 3.46
CA SER A 6 15.08 -16.40 3.01
C SER A 6 15.04 -16.43 1.49
N ALA A 7 15.53 -17.51 0.88
CA ALA A 7 15.48 -17.67 -0.57
C ALA A 7 14.02 -17.65 -1.09
N PRO A 8 13.74 -17.08 -2.28
CA PRO A 8 12.40 -17.05 -2.85
C PRO A 8 11.84 -18.45 -3.06
N LEU A 9 10.55 -18.65 -2.77
CA LEU A 9 9.87 -19.91 -3.07
C LEU A 9 9.64 -20.06 -4.60
N PRO A 10 9.89 -21.24 -5.18
CA PRO A 10 9.66 -21.47 -6.62
C PRO A 10 8.18 -21.30 -6.99
N ALA A 11 7.90 -21.00 -8.25
CA ALA A 11 6.53 -20.95 -8.77
C ALA A 11 5.91 -22.35 -8.79
N PRO A 12 4.73 -22.56 -8.19
CA PRO A 12 4.03 -23.82 -8.35
C PRO A 12 3.54 -23.95 -9.79
N SER A 13 3.61 -25.17 -10.33
CA SER A 13 2.89 -25.54 -11.55
C SER A 13 1.37 -25.39 -11.34
N PRO A 14 0.58 -25.25 -12.43
CA PRO A 14 -0.88 -25.25 -12.35
C PRO A 14 -1.45 -26.41 -11.52
N ALA A 15 -0.91 -27.63 -11.68
CA ALA A 15 -1.34 -28.81 -10.95
C ALA A 15 -1.03 -28.74 -9.45
N GLU A 16 0.16 -28.24 -9.07
CA GLU A 16 0.53 -28.03 -7.67
C GLU A 16 -0.35 -26.96 -7.03
N LEU A 17 -0.67 -25.89 -7.75
CA LEU A 17 -1.53 -24.82 -7.24
C LEU A 17 -2.98 -25.30 -7.03
N THR A 18 -3.55 -26.01 -8.00
CA THR A 18 -4.90 -26.58 -7.84
C THR A 18 -4.94 -27.58 -6.68
N ALA A 19 -3.92 -28.43 -6.53
CA ALA A 19 -3.84 -29.36 -5.40
C ALA A 19 -3.70 -28.64 -4.04
N LEU A 20 -2.91 -27.57 -3.98
CA LEU A 20 -2.77 -26.72 -2.80
C LEU A 20 -4.11 -26.08 -2.43
N ALA A 21 -4.79 -25.46 -3.40
CA ALA A 21 -6.11 -24.84 -3.19
C ALA A 21 -7.16 -25.86 -2.71
N ALA A 22 -7.20 -27.04 -3.33
CA ALA A 22 -8.10 -28.13 -2.94
C ALA A 22 -7.80 -28.64 -1.51
N GLY A 23 -6.53 -28.67 -1.11
CA GLY A 23 -6.11 -28.98 0.26
C GLY A 23 -6.67 -28.00 1.31
N HIS A 24 -6.95 -26.76 0.90
CA HIS A 24 -7.61 -25.73 1.70
C HIS A 24 -9.12 -25.63 1.44
N GLY A 25 -9.71 -26.57 0.70
CA GLY A 25 -11.15 -26.64 0.43
C GLY A 25 -11.64 -25.75 -0.72
N LEU A 26 -10.75 -25.31 -1.62
CA LEU A 26 -11.09 -24.52 -2.80
C LEU A 26 -10.75 -25.28 -4.09
N ASP A 27 -11.76 -25.83 -4.74
CA ASP A 27 -11.61 -26.55 -6.01
C ASP A 27 -11.62 -25.55 -7.19
N LEU A 28 -10.49 -25.46 -7.89
CA LEU A 28 -10.27 -24.53 -9.01
C LEU A 28 -10.29 -25.22 -10.37
N ASP A 29 -10.77 -24.52 -11.39
CA ASP A 29 -10.56 -24.89 -12.80
C ASP A 29 -9.10 -24.63 -13.20
N PRO A 30 -8.29 -25.67 -13.50
CA PRO A 30 -6.88 -25.50 -13.87
C PRO A 30 -6.66 -24.64 -15.13
N GLU A 31 -7.60 -24.62 -16.06
CA GLU A 31 -7.47 -23.86 -17.33
C GLU A 31 -7.70 -22.36 -17.13
N SER A 32 -8.35 -21.98 -16.02
CA SER A 32 -8.67 -20.60 -15.67
C SER A 32 -7.49 -19.83 -15.04
N LEU A 33 -6.45 -20.52 -14.57
CA LEU A 33 -5.35 -19.91 -13.81
C LEU A 33 -4.61 -18.85 -14.63
N ARG A 34 -4.49 -17.64 -14.09
CA ARG A 34 -3.71 -16.53 -14.66
C ARG A 34 -2.78 -15.95 -13.61
N PHE A 35 -1.49 -16.08 -13.86
CA PHE A 35 -0.44 -15.62 -12.94
C PHE A 35 -0.15 -14.14 -13.13
N ASN A 36 -0.06 -13.41 -12.03
CA ASN A 36 0.47 -12.05 -11.95
C ASN A 36 1.68 -12.05 -11.02
N GLU A 37 2.85 -11.80 -11.60
CA GLU A 37 4.14 -11.83 -10.91
C GLU A 37 4.64 -10.45 -10.45
N ALA A 38 3.85 -9.39 -10.62
CA ALA A 38 4.28 -8.02 -10.32
C ALA A 38 4.54 -7.75 -8.82
N GLY A 39 3.88 -8.49 -7.92
CA GLY A 39 4.01 -8.31 -6.48
C GLY A 39 5.35 -8.79 -5.90
N LEU A 40 5.93 -7.99 -5.00
CA LEU A 40 7.20 -8.29 -4.32
C LEU A 40 7.06 -9.30 -3.16
N ASP A 41 5.93 -9.26 -2.45
CA ASP A 41 5.69 -10.11 -1.29
C ASP A 41 4.89 -11.36 -1.63
N TYR A 42 3.97 -11.22 -2.58
CA TYR A 42 3.07 -12.28 -3.00
C TYR A 42 3.13 -12.48 -4.50
N ARG A 43 3.05 -13.74 -4.90
CA ARG A 43 2.61 -14.12 -6.24
C ARG A 43 1.09 -14.14 -6.25
N VAL A 44 0.48 -13.40 -7.17
CA VAL A 44 -0.98 -13.33 -7.28
C VAL A 44 -1.45 -14.22 -8.42
N VAL A 45 -2.52 -14.99 -8.20
CA VAL A 45 -3.13 -15.82 -9.24
C VAL A 45 -4.63 -15.56 -9.27
N PHE A 46 -5.15 -15.25 -10.45
CA PHE A 46 -6.59 -15.21 -10.70
C PHE A 46 -7.06 -16.58 -11.18
N ALA A 47 -8.19 -17.04 -10.65
CA ALA A 47 -8.73 -18.35 -10.96
C ALA A 47 -10.26 -18.32 -10.90
N THR A 48 -10.90 -19.29 -11.52
CA THR A 48 -12.33 -19.56 -11.35
C THR A 48 -12.48 -20.88 -10.59
N ALA A 49 -13.29 -20.89 -9.53
CA ALA A 49 -13.67 -22.11 -8.83
C ALA A 49 -14.59 -22.98 -9.72
N LEU A 50 -14.69 -24.28 -9.42
CA LEU A 50 -15.53 -25.19 -10.21
C LEU A 50 -17.03 -24.86 -10.17
N ASP A 51 -17.48 -24.08 -9.19
CA ASP A 51 -18.83 -23.53 -9.11
C ASP A 51 -19.04 -22.25 -9.94
N GLY A 52 -17.98 -21.73 -10.56
CA GLY A 52 -17.98 -20.54 -11.40
C GLY A 52 -17.64 -19.23 -10.67
N GLU A 53 -17.46 -19.21 -9.34
CA GLU A 53 -17.06 -17.99 -8.63
C GLU A 53 -15.60 -17.62 -8.99
N PRO A 54 -15.28 -16.36 -9.33
CA PRO A 54 -13.91 -15.93 -9.56
C PRO A 54 -13.18 -15.64 -8.23
N TRP A 55 -11.91 -16.00 -8.15
CA TRP A 55 -11.06 -15.93 -6.97
C TRP A 55 -9.70 -15.29 -7.25
N VAL A 56 -9.14 -14.69 -6.20
CA VAL A 56 -7.76 -14.25 -6.12
C VAL A 56 -7.04 -15.12 -5.10
N LEU A 57 -5.89 -15.65 -5.49
CA LEU A 57 -4.96 -16.38 -4.63
C LEU A 57 -3.71 -15.52 -4.44
N ARG A 58 -3.23 -15.37 -3.20
CA ARG A 58 -1.92 -14.78 -2.89
C ARG A 58 -1.04 -15.88 -2.28
N LEU A 59 0.04 -16.19 -2.98
CA LEU A 59 1.07 -17.12 -2.50
C LEU A 59 2.24 -16.32 -1.94
N PRO A 60 2.55 -16.44 -0.64
CA PRO A 60 3.70 -15.77 -0.05
C PRO A 60 4.98 -16.20 -0.78
N ARG A 61 5.82 -15.23 -1.16
CA ARG A 61 7.11 -15.53 -1.80
C ARG A 61 8.19 -15.91 -0.80
N ARG A 62 8.01 -15.55 0.47
CA ARG A 62 8.98 -15.74 1.56
C ARG A 62 8.29 -15.99 2.91
N PRO A 63 8.92 -16.71 3.86
CA PRO A 63 8.33 -17.01 5.17
C PRO A 63 8.07 -15.78 6.07
N ASP A 64 8.86 -14.71 5.93
CA ASP A 64 8.67 -13.45 6.68
C ASP A 64 7.35 -12.76 6.31
N VAL A 65 6.93 -12.87 5.05
CA VAL A 65 5.62 -12.38 4.59
C VAL A 65 4.50 -13.17 5.27
N SER A 66 4.62 -14.49 5.36
CA SER A 66 3.65 -15.34 6.05
C SER A 66 3.50 -15.00 7.54
N ALA A 67 4.53 -14.44 8.17
CA ALA A 67 4.46 -14.02 9.57
C ALA A 67 3.60 -12.78 9.80
N LYS A 68 3.47 -11.90 8.79
CA LYS A 68 2.66 -10.65 8.86
C LYS A 68 1.18 -10.88 8.53
N LEU A 69 0.78 -12.09 8.10
CA LEU A 69 -0.60 -12.43 7.72
C LEU A 69 -1.64 -12.14 8.80
N ALA A 70 -1.30 -12.41 10.05
CA ALA A 70 -2.24 -12.24 11.15
C ALA A 70 -2.61 -10.75 11.35
N GLU A 71 -1.66 -9.85 11.15
CA GLU A 71 -1.88 -8.41 11.29
C GLU A 71 -2.80 -7.88 10.18
N GLU A 72 -2.52 -8.21 8.92
CA GLU A 72 -3.37 -7.79 7.79
C GLU A 72 -4.79 -8.41 7.88
N ALA A 73 -4.90 -9.68 8.28
CA ALA A 73 -6.19 -10.33 8.46
C ALA A 73 -7.07 -9.63 9.51
N LEU A 74 -6.48 -9.18 10.63
CA LEU A 74 -7.20 -8.42 11.67
C LEU A 74 -7.69 -7.07 11.13
N ILE A 75 -6.86 -6.39 10.34
CA ILE A 75 -7.20 -5.11 9.71
C ILE A 75 -8.38 -5.28 8.74
N LEU A 76 -8.34 -6.31 7.88
CA LEU A 76 -9.41 -6.60 6.93
C LEU A 76 -10.73 -6.93 7.63
N ASP A 77 -10.69 -7.80 8.66
CA ASP A 77 -11.88 -8.16 9.44
C ASP A 77 -12.48 -6.93 10.16
N PHE A 78 -11.63 -5.99 10.59
CA PHE A 78 -12.04 -4.74 11.22
C PHE A 78 -12.66 -3.74 10.24
N LEU A 79 -12.10 -3.62 9.04
CA LEU A 79 -12.51 -2.63 8.03
C LEU A 79 -13.72 -3.04 7.21
N LYS A 80 -13.87 -4.34 6.90
CA LYS A 80 -14.95 -4.88 6.07
C LYS A 80 -16.37 -4.36 6.43
N PRO A 81 -16.77 -4.26 7.72
CA PRO A 81 -18.09 -3.74 8.07
C PRO A 81 -18.17 -2.20 8.16
N ARG A 82 -17.05 -1.48 7.95
CA ARG A 82 -16.93 -0.03 8.18
C ARG A 82 -16.77 0.79 6.90
N LEU A 83 -16.42 0.15 5.78
CA LEU A 83 -16.21 0.81 4.49
C LEU A 83 -17.30 0.38 3.50
N ASP A 84 -17.78 1.34 2.70
CA ASP A 84 -18.72 1.07 1.62
C ASP A 84 -18.05 0.43 0.39
N VAL A 85 -16.75 0.68 0.21
CA VAL A 85 -15.93 0.01 -0.81
C VAL A 85 -15.61 -1.43 -0.40
N ALA A 86 -15.49 -2.32 -1.38
CA ALA A 86 -15.11 -3.69 -1.10
C ALA A 86 -13.63 -3.78 -0.69
N VAL A 87 -13.34 -4.60 0.31
CA VAL A 87 -11.98 -4.98 0.73
C VAL A 87 -11.82 -6.49 0.64
N PRO A 88 -10.58 -7.03 0.51
CA PRO A 88 -10.35 -8.46 0.44
C PRO A 88 -11.00 -9.23 1.61
N ASP A 89 -11.89 -10.17 1.29
CA ASP A 89 -12.51 -11.07 2.26
C ASP A 89 -11.78 -12.41 2.25
N TRP A 90 -10.67 -12.50 2.99
CA TRP A 90 -9.86 -13.71 3.02
C TRP A 90 -10.65 -14.89 3.62
N ARG A 91 -11.15 -15.76 2.74
CA ARG A 91 -11.84 -17.00 3.14
C ARG A 91 -10.85 -18.13 3.43
N ILE A 92 -9.66 -18.08 2.81
CA ILE A 92 -8.50 -18.91 3.17
C ILE A 92 -7.40 -17.98 3.69
N LYS A 93 -6.91 -18.27 4.91
CA LYS A 93 -5.89 -17.49 5.65
C LYS A 93 -4.79 -18.44 6.15
N ALA A 94 -4.03 -19.05 5.24
CA ALA A 94 -2.98 -20.01 5.56
C ALA A 94 -1.58 -19.49 5.21
N ALA A 95 -0.55 -20.04 5.86
CA ALA A 95 0.84 -19.59 5.71
C ALA A 95 1.41 -19.82 4.29
N ASP A 96 0.81 -20.73 3.53
CA ASP A 96 1.18 -21.09 2.16
C ASP A 96 0.16 -20.60 1.11
N LEU A 97 -1.03 -20.21 1.54
CA LEU A 97 -2.09 -19.71 0.66
C LEU A 97 -3.03 -18.76 1.39
N ILE A 98 -3.23 -17.58 0.79
CA ILE A 98 -4.39 -16.74 1.04
C ILE A 98 -5.30 -16.83 -0.17
N ALA A 99 -6.62 -16.91 0.02
CA ALA A 99 -7.57 -16.79 -1.07
C ALA A 99 -8.84 -16.02 -0.66
N TYR A 100 -9.34 -15.21 -1.58
CA TYR A 100 -10.57 -14.44 -1.45
C TYR A 100 -11.28 -14.31 -2.80
N PRO A 101 -12.62 -14.14 -2.80
CA PRO A 101 -13.35 -13.86 -4.03
C PRO A 101 -12.82 -12.62 -4.75
N LEU A 102 -12.84 -12.63 -6.08
CA LEU A 102 -12.44 -11.48 -6.87
C LEU A 102 -13.33 -10.28 -6.55
N LEU A 103 -12.70 -9.15 -6.25
CA LEU A 103 -13.39 -7.91 -5.93
C LEU A 103 -13.87 -7.20 -7.21
N PRO A 104 -14.94 -6.39 -7.15
CA PRO A 104 -15.45 -5.67 -8.31
C PRO A 104 -14.51 -4.54 -8.75
N GLY A 105 -14.51 -4.28 -10.07
CA GLY A 105 -13.75 -3.22 -10.70
C GLY A 105 -12.43 -3.68 -11.32
N THR A 106 -11.70 -2.73 -11.90
CA THR A 106 -10.39 -2.95 -12.54
C THR A 106 -9.35 -2.00 -11.97
N PRO A 107 -8.07 -2.41 -11.82
CA PRO A 107 -7.04 -1.53 -11.28
C PRO A 107 -6.94 -0.22 -12.07
N GLY A 108 -6.86 0.91 -11.37
CA GLY A 108 -6.65 2.22 -12.01
C GLY A 108 -5.24 2.39 -12.61
N LEU A 109 -4.27 1.61 -12.13
CA LEU A 109 -2.90 1.57 -12.61
C LEU A 109 -2.37 0.13 -12.62
N THR A 110 -1.70 -0.26 -13.71
CA THR A 110 -0.91 -1.50 -13.77
C THR A 110 0.50 -1.20 -14.27
N LEU A 111 1.36 -2.21 -14.30
CA LEU A 111 2.64 -2.14 -14.99
C LEU A 111 2.59 -2.96 -16.28
N ASP A 112 3.25 -2.49 -17.35
CA ASP A 112 3.48 -3.29 -18.55
C ASP A 112 4.67 -4.27 -18.37
N ASP A 113 4.97 -5.05 -19.41
CA ASP A 113 6.06 -6.04 -19.39
C ASP A 113 7.46 -5.41 -19.17
N ALA A 114 7.61 -4.10 -19.42
CA ALA A 114 8.83 -3.33 -19.17
C ALA A 114 8.83 -2.65 -17.79
N GLY A 115 7.81 -2.90 -16.96
CA GLY A 115 7.64 -2.29 -15.65
C GLY A 115 7.22 -0.82 -15.70
N GLN A 116 6.72 -0.33 -16.85
CA GLN A 116 6.25 1.04 -16.99
C GLN A 116 4.78 1.16 -16.55
N PRO A 117 4.39 2.29 -15.91
CA PRO A 117 3.02 2.51 -15.47
C PRO A 117 2.06 2.66 -16.66
N VAL A 118 0.96 1.90 -16.61
CA VAL A 118 -0.19 1.98 -17.54
C VAL A 118 -1.41 2.42 -16.75
N TRP A 119 -1.87 3.64 -17.02
CA TRP A 119 -3.05 4.24 -16.40
C TRP A 119 -4.32 3.82 -17.14
N HIS A 120 -5.36 3.45 -16.39
CA HIS A 120 -6.63 2.95 -16.94
C HIS A 120 -7.79 3.94 -16.75
N PHE A 121 -7.49 5.15 -16.29
CA PHE A 121 -8.44 6.25 -16.11
C PHE A 121 -7.74 7.60 -16.35
N ASP A 122 -8.51 8.66 -16.52
CA ASP A 122 -7.99 10.02 -16.61
C ASP A 122 -7.67 10.56 -15.20
N THR A 123 -6.40 10.84 -14.92
CA THR A 123 -5.97 11.43 -13.64
C THR A 123 -6.59 12.78 -13.31
N SER A 124 -7.18 13.47 -14.30
CA SER A 124 -7.95 14.71 -14.13
C SER A 124 -9.45 14.48 -13.83
N SER A 125 -9.91 13.22 -13.77
CA SER A 125 -11.31 12.85 -13.53
C SER A 125 -11.81 13.41 -12.19
N GLU A 126 -12.78 14.34 -12.26
CA GLU A 126 -13.44 14.91 -11.08
C GLU A 126 -14.24 13.86 -10.30
N HIS A 127 -14.75 12.83 -10.99
CA HIS A 127 -15.47 11.74 -10.37
C HIS A 127 -14.54 10.88 -9.52
N TYR A 128 -13.40 10.46 -10.07
CA TYR A 128 -12.35 9.76 -9.32
C TYR A 128 -11.88 10.60 -8.12
N ALA A 129 -11.57 11.89 -8.34
CA ALA A 129 -11.13 12.79 -7.28
C ALA A 129 -12.15 12.89 -6.12
N THR A 130 -13.44 13.02 -6.46
CA THR A 130 -14.52 13.03 -5.47
C THR A 130 -14.61 11.69 -4.73
N SER A 131 -14.58 10.57 -5.47
CA SER A 131 -14.65 9.22 -4.90
C SER A 131 -13.46 8.92 -3.97
N LEU A 132 -12.25 9.36 -4.34
CA LEU A 132 -11.06 9.25 -3.51
C LEU A 132 -11.18 10.05 -2.21
N GLY A 133 -11.66 11.30 -2.29
CA GLY A 133 -11.87 12.13 -1.10
C GLY A 133 -12.89 11.52 -0.13
N GLN A 134 -13.95 10.92 -0.68
CA GLN A 134 -14.97 10.19 0.09
C GLN A 134 -14.41 8.94 0.76
N LEU A 135 -13.61 8.14 0.04
CA LEU A 135 -12.92 6.97 0.58
C LEU A 135 -11.98 7.36 1.73
N ILE A 136 -11.12 8.35 1.50
CA ILE A 136 -10.18 8.82 2.52
C ILE A 136 -10.94 9.34 3.75
N ALA A 137 -12.01 10.10 3.54
CA ALA A 137 -12.84 10.59 4.64
C ALA A 137 -13.47 9.45 5.45
N ALA A 138 -14.02 8.43 4.79
CA ALA A 138 -14.60 7.27 5.44
C ALA A 138 -13.56 6.54 6.30
N LEU A 139 -12.36 6.33 5.76
CA LEU A 139 -11.27 5.67 6.47
C LEU A 139 -10.75 6.51 7.66
N HIS A 140 -10.51 7.80 7.44
CA HIS A 140 -9.96 8.71 8.46
C HIS A 140 -10.97 9.06 9.56
N SER A 141 -12.26 8.77 9.34
CA SER A 141 -13.33 8.93 10.33
C SER A 141 -13.50 7.70 11.23
N VAL A 142 -12.80 6.60 10.97
CA VAL A 142 -12.80 5.43 11.87
C VAL A 142 -12.16 5.80 13.20
N ASP A 143 -12.83 5.44 14.31
CA ASP A 143 -12.33 5.72 15.65
C ASP A 143 -10.98 5.03 15.91
N VAL A 144 -10.00 5.83 16.36
CA VAL A 144 -8.64 5.36 16.64
C VAL A 144 -8.59 4.38 17.81
N GLY A 145 -9.49 4.52 18.79
CA GLY A 145 -9.61 3.60 19.92
C GLY A 145 -10.12 2.23 19.48
N ASP A 146 -11.14 2.21 18.62
CA ASP A 146 -11.64 0.99 17.98
C ASP A 146 -10.54 0.31 17.14
N ALA A 147 -9.78 1.07 16.36
CA ALA A 147 -8.68 0.54 15.55
C ALA A 147 -7.59 -0.08 16.45
N ALA A 148 -7.19 0.62 17.52
CA ALA A 148 -6.25 0.11 18.50
C ALA A 148 -6.75 -1.18 19.17
N ALA A 149 -8.03 -1.24 19.54
CA ALA A 149 -8.65 -2.41 20.14
C ALA A 149 -8.69 -3.62 19.19
N ALA A 150 -8.76 -3.38 17.88
CA ALA A 150 -8.67 -4.40 16.84
C ALA A 150 -7.23 -4.87 16.53
N GLY A 151 -6.21 -4.27 17.18
CA GLY A 151 -4.81 -4.64 16.97
C GLY A 151 -4.10 -3.84 15.88
N VAL A 152 -4.72 -2.77 15.35
CA VAL A 152 -4.07 -1.87 14.40
C VAL A 152 -2.91 -1.14 15.09
N ASN A 153 -1.76 -1.06 14.43
CA ASN A 153 -0.61 -0.31 14.92
C ASN A 153 -0.96 1.18 15.05
N VAL A 154 -0.73 1.76 16.23
CA VAL A 154 -1.04 3.17 16.51
C VAL A 154 0.20 3.99 16.76
N ARG A 155 0.34 5.09 16.03
CA ARG A 155 1.33 6.14 16.28
C ARG A 155 0.63 7.44 16.64
N THR A 156 1.21 8.17 17.59
CA THR A 156 0.84 9.57 17.85
C THR A 156 1.51 10.48 16.83
N SER A 157 1.10 11.75 16.75
CA SER A 157 1.75 12.74 15.88
C SER A 157 3.27 12.84 16.12
N ALA A 158 3.70 12.85 17.39
CA ALA A 158 5.12 12.82 17.74
C ALA A 158 5.79 11.51 17.30
N GLY A 159 5.09 10.37 17.48
CA GLY A 159 5.58 9.07 17.05
C GLY A 159 5.75 8.93 15.53
N VAL A 160 4.92 9.60 14.73
CA VAL A 160 5.08 9.69 13.27
C VAL A 160 6.43 10.35 12.93
N ARG A 161 6.73 11.50 13.56
CA ARG A 161 8.01 12.22 13.38
C ARG A 161 9.21 11.42 13.81
N ASP A 162 9.12 10.79 14.99
CA ASP A 162 10.21 9.99 15.52
C ASP A 162 10.49 8.74 14.67
N LYS A 163 9.45 8.13 14.07
CA LYS A 163 9.61 7.02 13.13
C LYS A 163 10.40 7.44 11.89
N TRP A 164 10.04 8.55 11.25
CA TRP A 164 10.80 9.06 10.10
C TRP A 164 12.24 9.41 10.46
N ARG A 165 12.46 10.00 11.64
CA ARG A 165 13.82 10.28 12.14
C ARG A 165 14.63 8.99 12.30
N ALA A 166 14.02 7.94 12.85
CA ALA A 166 14.66 6.64 13.01
C ALA A 166 14.97 5.97 11.66
N ASP A 167 14.04 6.01 10.72
CA ASP A 167 14.23 5.42 9.39
C ASP A 167 15.33 6.12 8.59
N ILE A 168 15.38 7.45 8.65
CA ILE A 168 16.47 8.23 8.05
C ILE A 168 17.81 7.86 8.70
N ALA A 169 17.85 7.71 10.03
CA ALA A 169 19.07 7.31 10.72
C ALA A 169 19.53 5.90 10.30
N LEU A 170 18.59 4.96 10.17
CA LEU A 170 18.86 3.60 9.70
C LEU A 170 19.39 3.61 8.25
N ALA A 171 18.77 4.37 7.34
CA ALA A 171 19.25 4.50 5.97
C ALA A 171 20.68 5.05 5.92
N LYS A 172 21.02 6.03 6.77
CA LYS A 172 22.39 6.57 6.87
C LYS A 172 23.42 5.59 7.43
N GLU A 173 23.00 4.66 8.28
CA GLU A 173 23.89 3.63 8.83
C GLU A 173 24.30 2.61 7.75
N HIS A 174 23.39 2.30 6.83
CA HIS A 174 23.56 1.22 5.86
C HIS A 174 23.90 1.67 4.44
N PHE A 175 23.62 2.92 4.06
CA PHE A 175 23.81 3.42 2.70
C PHE A 175 24.54 4.76 2.67
N THR A 176 25.22 5.02 1.56
CA THR A 176 25.68 6.37 1.23
C THR A 176 24.48 7.20 0.81
N VAL A 177 24.22 8.30 1.52
CA VAL A 177 23.11 9.21 1.23
C VAL A 177 23.66 10.55 0.76
N ALA A 178 23.13 11.09 -0.34
CA ALA A 178 23.52 12.40 -0.85
C ALA A 178 23.28 13.52 0.18
N ASP A 179 24.24 14.45 0.30
CA ASP A 179 24.15 15.60 1.22
C ASP A 179 22.92 16.47 0.95
N SER A 180 22.48 16.56 -0.31
CA SER A 180 21.27 17.28 -0.71
C SER A 180 20.00 16.65 -0.11
N LEU A 181 19.89 15.31 -0.11
CA LEU A 181 18.80 14.58 0.51
C LEU A 181 18.83 14.74 2.03
N LEU A 182 20.01 14.58 2.66
CA LEU A 182 20.16 14.78 4.10
C LEU A 182 19.76 16.19 4.55
N THR A 183 20.18 17.21 3.80
CA THR A 183 19.81 18.60 4.07
C THR A 183 18.30 18.80 3.93
N ARG A 184 17.69 18.23 2.89
CA ARG A 184 16.24 18.30 2.65
C ARG A 184 15.46 17.63 3.79
N TRP A 185 15.83 16.42 4.17
CA TRP A 185 15.13 15.68 5.22
C TRP A 185 15.35 16.29 6.59
N SER A 186 16.54 16.82 6.92
CA SER A 186 16.73 17.56 8.18
C SER A 186 15.80 18.76 8.27
N ARG A 187 15.70 19.57 7.21
CA ARG A 187 14.78 20.72 7.18
C ARG A 187 13.33 20.31 7.39
N TRP A 188 12.91 19.21 6.76
CA TRP A 188 11.56 18.67 6.95
C TRP A 188 11.34 18.14 8.38
N ILE A 189 12.28 17.33 8.88
CA ILE A 189 12.25 16.84 10.27
C ILE A 189 12.22 17.98 11.26
N ASP A 190 12.86 19.11 11.01
CA ASP A 190 12.95 20.24 11.95
C ASP A 190 11.79 21.25 11.84
N ASP A 191 10.98 21.21 10.78
CA ASP A 191 9.81 22.08 10.61
C ASP A 191 8.58 21.50 11.31
N ASP A 192 8.27 22.01 12.50
CA ASP A 192 7.11 21.58 13.31
C ASP A 192 5.76 21.67 12.56
N SER A 193 5.64 22.60 11.61
CA SER A 193 4.38 22.82 10.88
C SER A 193 4.12 21.80 9.76
N LEU A 194 5.08 20.90 9.49
CA LEU A 194 4.93 19.80 8.52
C LEU A 194 4.52 18.47 9.17
N TRP A 195 4.22 18.47 10.47
CA TRP A 195 3.79 17.28 11.20
C TRP A 195 2.28 17.33 11.50
N PRO A 196 1.60 16.17 11.55
CA PRO A 196 0.16 16.13 11.76
C PRO A 196 -0.23 16.65 13.14
N ASP A 197 -1.29 17.47 13.22
CA ASP A 197 -1.93 17.82 14.50
C ASP A 197 -2.71 16.65 15.12
N ARG A 198 -3.11 15.68 14.30
CA ARG A 198 -3.84 14.48 14.69
C ARG A 198 -3.42 13.27 13.86
N THR A 199 -3.62 12.08 14.40
CA THR A 199 -3.41 10.83 13.67
C THR A 199 -4.74 10.14 13.42
N VAL A 200 -4.85 9.46 12.29
CA VAL A 200 -6.07 8.80 11.80
C VAL A 200 -5.70 7.42 11.30
N LEU A 201 -6.68 6.52 11.19
CA LEU A 201 -6.47 5.27 10.47
C LEU A 201 -6.21 5.60 8.99
N THR A 202 -5.07 5.14 8.46
CA THR A 202 -4.67 5.34 7.07
C THR A 202 -4.54 4.01 6.36
N HIS A 203 -4.68 4.02 5.04
CA HIS A 203 -4.29 2.90 4.20
C HIS A 203 -2.76 2.78 4.19
N GLY A 204 -2.06 3.92 4.09
CA GLY A 204 -0.60 4.00 4.16
C GLY A 204 0.08 3.97 2.80
N GLU A 205 -0.54 3.30 1.82
CA GLU A 205 -0.07 3.24 0.43
C GLU A 205 -1.24 3.35 -0.58
N LEU A 206 -2.00 4.44 -0.48
CA LEU A 206 -3.21 4.63 -1.30
C LEU A 206 -2.86 5.22 -2.67
N TYR A 207 -2.83 4.39 -3.70
CA TYR A 207 -2.60 4.80 -5.10
C TYR A 207 -3.34 3.87 -6.08
N PRO A 208 -3.50 4.25 -7.36
CA PRO A 208 -4.45 3.58 -8.26
C PRO A 208 -4.15 2.11 -8.60
N ALA A 209 -2.97 1.57 -8.27
CA ALA A 209 -2.75 0.12 -8.41
C ALA A 209 -3.46 -0.68 -7.31
N HIS A 210 -3.75 -0.03 -6.17
CA HIS A 210 -4.51 -0.58 -5.06
C HIS A 210 -5.99 -0.21 -5.11
N LEU A 211 -6.44 0.50 -6.14
CA LEU A 211 -7.83 0.94 -6.29
C LEU A 211 -8.46 0.26 -7.50
N LEU A 212 -9.55 -0.47 -7.29
CA LEU A 212 -10.36 -1.03 -8.37
C LEU A 212 -11.49 -0.06 -8.71
N LEU A 213 -11.51 0.38 -9.96
CA LEU A 213 -12.43 1.38 -10.46
C LEU A 213 -13.59 0.74 -11.23
N GLY A 214 -14.75 1.38 -11.15
CA GLY A 214 -15.90 1.11 -12.00
C GLY A 214 -15.79 1.80 -13.37
N PRO A 215 -16.78 1.60 -14.27
CA PRO A 215 -16.77 2.18 -15.62
C PRO A 215 -16.82 3.72 -15.67
N ASP A 216 -17.15 4.38 -14.56
CA ASP A 216 -17.22 5.83 -14.38
C ASP A 216 -16.04 6.40 -13.58
N ASP A 217 -14.98 5.62 -13.40
CA ASP A 217 -13.81 5.90 -12.55
C ASP A 217 -14.11 5.97 -11.04
N GLY A 218 -15.32 5.58 -10.61
CA GLY A 218 -15.68 5.48 -9.20
C GLY A 218 -14.92 4.33 -8.52
N ILE A 219 -14.40 4.55 -7.31
CA ILE A 219 -13.67 3.52 -6.58
C ILE A 219 -14.68 2.50 -6.02
N LEU A 220 -14.56 1.24 -6.44
CA LEU A 220 -15.40 0.14 -5.99
C LEU A 220 -14.72 -0.73 -4.92
N SER A 221 -13.40 -0.88 -5.00
CA SER A 221 -12.64 -1.72 -4.08
C SER A 221 -11.25 -1.17 -3.77
N VAL A 222 -10.73 -1.53 -2.60
CA VAL A 222 -9.38 -1.17 -2.14
C VAL A 222 -8.61 -2.42 -1.75
N LEU A 223 -7.41 -2.57 -2.32
CA LEU A 223 -6.52 -3.71 -2.16
C LEU A 223 -5.33 -3.36 -1.25
N ASP A 224 -4.62 -4.39 -0.81
CA ASP A 224 -3.32 -4.31 -0.12
C ASP A 224 -3.28 -3.45 1.16
N TRP A 225 -3.84 -3.99 2.23
CA TRP A 225 -3.94 -3.33 3.53
C TRP A 225 -2.72 -3.58 4.44
N THR A 226 -1.61 -4.07 3.88
CA THR A 226 -0.39 -4.43 4.64
C THR A 226 0.27 -3.24 5.34
N THR A 227 0.08 -2.02 4.83
CA THR A 227 0.67 -0.79 5.36
C THR A 227 -0.27 0.01 6.26
N ALA A 228 -1.49 -0.49 6.49
CA ALA A 228 -2.50 0.22 7.24
C ALA A 228 -2.15 0.34 8.73
N ALA A 229 -2.30 1.56 9.25
CA ALA A 229 -1.96 1.92 10.61
C ALA A 229 -2.67 3.20 11.01
N VAL A 230 -2.71 3.53 12.30
CA VAL A 230 -3.02 4.89 12.73
C VAL A 230 -1.76 5.74 12.63
N GLY A 231 -1.80 6.78 11.80
CA GLY A 231 -0.64 7.58 11.44
C GLY A 231 -0.99 8.92 10.81
N ASP A 232 -0.12 9.38 9.90
CA ASP A 232 -0.23 10.69 9.25
C ASP A 232 -1.32 10.68 8.15
N PRO A 233 -2.38 11.51 8.26
CA PRO A 233 -3.41 11.61 7.22
C PRO A 233 -2.86 11.85 5.81
N ALA A 234 -1.76 12.60 5.68
CA ALA A 234 -1.18 12.98 4.38
C ALA A 234 -0.67 11.79 3.56
N LEU A 235 -0.42 10.62 4.18
CA LEU A 235 0.01 9.41 3.47
C LEU A 235 -1.00 8.98 2.40
N ASP A 236 -2.30 9.10 2.67
CA ASP A 236 -3.33 8.66 1.74
C ASP A 236 -3.62 9.69 0.63
N PHE A 237 -3.05 10.90 0.73
CA PHE A 237 -3.16 11.96 -0.27
C PHE A 237 -1.90 12.09 -1.15
N MET A 238 -0.74 11.63 -0.64
CA MET A 238 0.55 12.04 -1.19
C MET A 238 0.76 11.64 -2.65
N PHE A 239 0.28 10.45 -3.04
CA PHE A 239 0.44 9.96 -4.40
C PHE A 239 -0.35 10.83 -5.39
N GLN A 240 -1.64 11.06 -5.11
CA GLN A 240 -2.46 11.89 -5.99
C GLN A 240 -1.93 13.33 -6.07
N GLN A 241 -1.45 13.89 -4.95
CA GLN A 241 -0.91 15.24 -4.91
C GLN A 241 0.24 15.45 -5.91
N VAL A 242 1.07 14.43 -6.14
CA VAL A 242 2.20 14.50 -7.09
C VAL A 242 1.86 14.00 -8.49
N SER A 243 0.84 13.17 -8.64
CA SER A 243 0.52 12.52 -9.92
C SER A 243 -0.64 13.16 -10.69
N ALA A 244 -1.51 13.93 -10.03
CA ALA A 244 -2.71 14.52 -10.62
C ALA A 244 -2.57 16.04 -10.84
N PRO A 245 -3.37 16.64 -11.74
CA PRO A 245 -3.47 18.09 -11.85
C PRO A 245 -3.93 18.74 -10.53
N PRO A 246 -3.50 19.98 -10.22
CA PRO A 246 -3.87 20.68 -8.98
C PRO A 246 -5.38 20.77 -8.73
N GLU A 247 -6.18 20.87 -9.79
CA GLU A 247 -7.64 20.95 -9.73
C GLU A 247 -8.26 19.65 -9.22
N ALA A 248 -7.77 18.50 -9.69
CA ALA A 248 -8.22 17.18 -9.25
C ALA A 248 -7.83 16.91 -7.78
N PHE A 249 -6.62 17.32 -7.38
CA PHE A 249 -6.20 17.25 -5.98
C PHE A 249 -7.08 18.14 -5.09
N THR A 250 -7.35 19.38 -5.51
CA THR A 250 -8.25 20.31 -4.80
C THR A 250 -9.64 19.69 -4.63
N ARG A 251 -10.19 19.08 -5.69
CA ARG A 251 -11.49 18.40 -5.64
C ARG A 251 -11.53 17.27 -4.61
N THR A 252 -10.44 16.52 -4.48
CA THR A 252 -10.30 15.43 -3.49
C THR A 252 -10.29 15.97 -2.07
N VAL A 253 -9.51 17.03 -1.83
CA VAL A 253 -9.43 17.69 -0.53
C VAL A 253 -10.77 18.32 -0.14
N ASP A 254 -11.48 18.93 -1.10
CA ASP A 254 -12.81 19.50 -0.86
C ASP A 254 -13.83 18.41 -0.50
N ALA A 255 -13.87 17.30 -1.24
CA ALA A 255 -14.76 16.18 -0.93
C ALA A 255 -14.47 15.57 0.46
N TYR A 256 -13.19 15.49 0.84
CA TYR A 256 -12.78 15.08 2.18
C TYR A 256 -13.25 16.05 3.26
N ARG A 257 -13.07 17.36 3.03
CA ARG A 257 -13.46 18.41 3.96
C ARG A 257 -14.98 18.48 4.12
N ASP A 258 -15.73 18.30 3.05
CA ASP A 258 -17.20 18.31 3.06
C ASP A 258 -17.79 17.23 3.98
N ILE A 259 -17.12 16.09 4.13
CA ILE A 259 -17.55 14.98 4.99
C ILE A 259 -17.03 15.12 6.41
N THR A 260 -15.73 15.39 6.56
CA THR A 260 -15.06 15.38 7.87
C THR A 260 -15.20 16.69 8.63
N GLY A 261 -15.46 17.79 7.92
CA GLY A 261 -15.35 19.15 8.45
C GLY A 261 -13.92 19.57 8.80
N TRP A 262 -12.91 18.78 8.42
CA TRP A 262 -11.51 19.00 8.77
C TRP A 262 -10.69 19.43 7.57
N ASP A 263 -9.82 20.43 7.77
CA ASP A 263 -8.85 20.89 6.77
C ASP A 263 -7.44 20.57 7.27
N GLU A 264 -6.74 19.67 6.58
CA GLU A 264 -5.41 19.23 7.01
C GLU A 264 -4.36 20.35 6.79
N PRO A 265 -3.69 20.84 7.86
CA PRO A 265 -2.72 21.92 7.72
C PRO A 265 -1.56 21.53 6.81
N ARG A 266 -1.21 22.44 5.89
CA ARG A 266 -0.09 22.30 4.93
C ARG A 266 -0.10 20.97 4.17
N LEU A 267 -1.28 20.39 3.90
CA LEU A 267 -1.41 19.05 3.33
C LEU A 267 -0.54 18.85 2.08
N ALA A 268 -0.59 19.76 1.11
CA ALA A 268 0.20 19.66 -0.12
C ALA A 268 1.71 19.65 0.14
N ASP A 269 2.21 20.50 1.05
CA ASP A 269 3.63 20.53 1.41
C ASP A 269 4.06 19.25 2.12
N ARG A 270 3.19 18.70 2.98
CA ARG A 270 3.43 17.45 3.71
C ARG A 270 3.46 16.25 2.77
N CYS A 271 2.53 16.18 1.81
CA CYS A 271 2.54 15.21 0.72
C CYS A 271 3.86 15.26 -0.08
N ALA A 272 4.29 16.46 -0.49
CA ALA A 272 5.53 16.63 -1.23
C ALA A 272 6.78 16.26 -0.42
N ALA A 273 6.76 16.48 0.90
CA ALA A 273 7.84 16.06 1.80
C ALA A 273 7.90 14.53 1.94
N LEU A 274 6.74 13.87 2.14
CA LEU A 274 6.63 12.42 2.21
C LEU A 274 7.09 11.74 0.92
N MET A 275 6.63 12.22 -0.25
CA MET A 275 7.06 11.69 -1.55
C MET A 275 8.57 11.84 -1.77
N ALA A 276 9.16 12.94 -1.32
CA ALA A 276 10.60 13.13 -1.41
C ALA A 276 11.42 12.30 -0.42
N ALA A 277 10.76 11.69 0.56
CA ALA A 277 11.35 10.74 1.50
C ALA A 277 11.10 9.28 1.09
N ALA A 278 10.40 9.02 -0.03
CA ALA A 278 10.15 7.67 -0.54
C ALA A 278 11.41 6.76 -0.64
N PRO A 279 12.61 7.26 -1.03
CA PRO A 279 13.83 6.46 -1.00
C PRO A 279 14.16 5.85 0.37
N VAL A 280 13.80 6.51 1.47
CA VAL A 280 13.99 5.99 2.83
C VAL A 280 13.09 4.78 3.08
N GLY A 281 11.82 4.86 2.69
CA GLY A 281 10.89 3.73 2.79
C GLY A 281 11.31 2.53 1.94
N TYR A 282 11.86 2.77 0.75
CA TYR A 282 12.41 1.69 -0.06
C TYR A 282 13.68 1.08 0.56
N ALA A 283 14.52 1.90 1.19
CA ALA A 283 15.71 1.44 1.90
C ALA A 283 15.37 0.54 3.09
N THR A 284 14.35 0.89 3.89
CA THR A 284 13.90 0.04 5.00
C THR A 284 13.37 -1.29 4.49
N PHE A 285 12.58 -1.30 3.41
CA PHE A 285 12.14 -2.52 2.75
C PHE A 285 13.31 -3.37 2.22
N ALA A 286 14.31 -2.75 1.58
CA ALA A 286 15.49 -3.46 1.08
C ALA A 286 16.30 -4.10 2.23
N LEU A 287 16.40 -3.44 3.38
CA LEU A 287 17.04 -3.98 4.58
C LEU A 287 16.23 -5.11 5.22
N GLU A 288 14.90 -5.01 5.25
CA GLU A 288 14.01 -6.07 5.74
C GLU A 288 14.11 -7.34 4.89
N THR A 289 14.10 -7.19 3.56
CA THR A 289 14.16 -8.34 2.64
C THR A 289 15.56 -8.93 2.51
N GLY A 290 16.60 -8.09 2.63
CA GLY A 290 17.99 -8.47 2.40
C GLY A 290 18.29 -8.87 0.96
N ASP A 291 17.40 -8.57 0.01
CA ASP A 291 17.58 -8.90 -1.40
C ASP A 291 18.68 -8.04 -2.03
N PRO A 292 19.71 -8.62 -2.67
CA PRO A 292 20.80 -7.86 -3.26
C PRO A 292 20.35 -6.85 -4.33
N GLY A 293 19.28 -7.15 -5.09
CA GLY A 293 18.74 -6.25 -6.10
C GLY A 293 18.05 -5.05 -5.46
N HIS A 294 17.21 -5.26 -4.44
CA HIS A 294 16.58 -4.18 -3.68
C HIS A 294 17.61 -3.32 -2.95
N LEU A 295 18.64 -3.93 -2.36
CA LEU A 295 19.74 -3.18 -1.72
C LEU A 295 20.50 -2.31 -2.73
N ALA A 296 20.81 -2.83 -3.92
CA ALA A 296 21.48 -2.08 -4.97
C ALA A 296 20.61 -0.91 -5.48
N ALA A 297 19.31 -1.16 -5.70
CA ALA A 297 18.37 -0.14 -6.13
C ALA A 297 18.17 0.96 -5.07
N ALA A 298 18.03 0.59 -3.79
CA ALA A 298 17.98 1.55 -2.69
C ALA A 298 19.26 2.39 -2.62
N SER A 299 20.43 1.77 -2.79
CA SER A 299 21.70 2.50 -2.84
C SER A 299 21.74 3.50 -3.99
N ALA A 300 21.21 3.17 -5.17
CA ALA A 300 21.17 4.08 -6.30
C ALA A 300 20.25 5.28 -6.05
N LEU A 301 19.07 5.04 -5.47
CA LEU A 301 18.11 6.10 -5.12
C LEU A 301 18.67 7.07 -4.06
N LEU A 302 19.40 6.55 -3.07
CA LEU A 302 19.95 7.34 -1.96
C LEU A 302 21.23 8.09 -2.33
N ALA A 303 22.00 7.61 -3.30
CA ALA A 303 23.17 8.30 -3.82
C ALA A 303 22.82 9.61 -4.56
N GLY A 304 21.54 9.80 -4.92
CA GLY A 304 21.04 10.91 -5.72
C GLY A 304 21.31 10.69 -7.22
N GLU A 305 20.65 11.50 -8.06
CA GLU A 305 21.05 11.55 -9.47
C GLU A 305 22.50 12.03 -9.55
N SER A 306 23.32 11.31 -10.32
CA SER A 306 24.62 11.84 -10.71
C SER A 306 24.33 13.05 -11.57
N GLY A 307 24.47 14.25 -11.00
CA GLY A 307 24.15 15.48 -11.73
C GLY A 307 24.92 15.53 -13.04
N ASP A 308 24.18 15.65 -14.14
CA ASP A 308 24.67 16.26 -15.38
C ASP A 308 24.61 17.80 -15.25
#